data_AF-A0A417QQV9-F1
#
_entry.id   AF-A0A417QQV9-F1
#
_cell.length_a   1.000
_cell.length_b   1.000
_cell.length_c   1.000
_cell.angle_alpha   90.00
_cell.angle_beta   90.00
_cell.angle_gamma   90.00
#
_symmetry.space_group_name_H-M   'P 1'
#
loop_
_entity.id
_entity.type
_entity.pdbx_description
1 polymer ?
#
loop_
_entity_poly.entity_id
_entity_poly.type
_entity_poly.pdbx_seq_one_letter_code
_entity_poly.pdbx_strand_id
1 'polypeptide(L)'
;MKQQNHKRSGIFLLEIMIAILFFALTGAVCLRTFVKAHTLSTQATETEQALSRLEDVAGLLNTIDAAELKDEKTFSETLESEFPACEMDGRNAVIYYDTDWKACLPEKAFYQIQLQTTDKEDSMCHFQIKALRLAEGTANISSSKSSEKQSGRAASEITHLTLKRYAKD
;
A
#
# COMPACT_ATOMS: atom_id res chain seq x y z
N MET A 1 10.00 9.59 -78.06
CA MET A 1 9.38 10.54 -77.09
C MET A 1 9.55 9.97 -75.69
N LYS A 2 10.43 10.54 -74.85
CA LYS A 2 10.69 10.05 -73.49
C LYS A 2 9.65 10.60 -72.53
N GLN A 3 8.65 9.81 -72.14
CA GLN A 3 7.73 10.17 -71.06
C GLN A 3 8.37 9.79 -69.72
N GLN A 4 8.71 10.80 -68.92
CA GLN A 4 9.24 10.61 -67.57
C GLN A 4 8.10 10.25 -66.61
N ASN A 5 8.08 9.00 -66.17
CA ASN A 5 7.19 8.49 -65.12
C ASN A 5 7.69 8.93 -63.72
N HIS A 6 7.51 10.21 -63.37
CA HIS A 6 7.96 10.75 -62.07
C HIS A 6 6.92 10.65 -60.94
N LYS A 7 5.71 10.14 -61.18
CA LYS A 7 4.63 10.12 -60.17
C LYS A 7 4.53 8.83 -59.34
N ARG A 8 5.15 7.72 -59.77
CA ARG A 8 5.02 6.41 -59.12
C ARG A 8 5.94 6.23 -57.89
N SER A 9 7.14 6.80 -57.90
CA SER A 9 8.09 6.71 -56.77
C SER A 9 7.70 7.59 -55.57
N GLY A 10 7.00 8.70 -55.80
CA GLY A 10 6.54 9.59 -54.72
C GLY A 10 5.43 8.96 -53.86
N ILE A 11 4.57 8.13 -54.45
CA ILE A 11 3.50 7.41 -53.75
C ILE A 11 4.09 6.34 -52.81
N PHE A 12 5.10 5.60 -53.26
CA PHE A 12 5.78 4.61 -52.43
C PHE A 12 6.54 5.24 -51.25
N LEU A 13 7.24 6.35 -51.51
CA LEU A 13 7.92 7.11 -50.44
C LEU A 13 6.92 7.65 -49.41
N LEU A 14 5.77 8.15 -49.86
CA LEU A 14 4.73 8.68 -48.97
C LEU A 14 4.11 7.58 -48.09
N GLU A 15 3.89 6.39 -48.64
CA GLU A 15 3.40 5.23 -47.87
C GLU A 15 4.38 4.83 -46.76
N ILE A 16 5.68 4.79 -47.05
CA ILE A 16 6.72 4.52 -46.06
C ILE A 16 6.79 5.61 -44.99
N MET A 17 6.67 6.90 -45.38
CA MET A 17 6.65 7.99 -44.39
C MET A 17 5.45 7.88 -43.45
N ILE A 18 4.24 7.62 -43.96
CA ILE A 18 3.04 7.44 -43.14
C ILE A 18 3.17 6.21 -42.24
N ALA A 19 3.71 5.09 -42.75
CA ALA A 19 3.93 3.89 -41.95
C ALA A 19 4.89 4.12 -40.79
N ILE A 20 6.00 4.83 -41.01
CA ILE A 20 6.97 5.18 -39.97
C ILE A 20 6.36 6.15 -38.96
N LEU A 21 5.55 7.13 -39.41
CA LEU A 21 4.85 8.07 -38.51
C LEU A 21 3.86 7.35 -37.60
N PHE A 22 3.07 6.42 -38.14
CA PHE A 22 2.12 5.63 -37.37
C PHE A 22 2.83 4.68 -36.40
N PHE A 23 3.91 4.05 -36.84
CA PHE A 23 4.75 3.20 -35.99
C PHE A 23 5.39 4.00 -34.85
N ALA A 24 5.89 5.21 -35.12
CA ALA A 24 6.44 6.09 -34.11
C ALA A 24 5.39 6.56 -33.09
N LEU A 25 4.20 6.94 -33.55
CA LEU A 25 3.08 7.32 -32.68
C LEU A 25 2.66 6.16 -31.78
N THR A 26 2.51 4.97 -32.36
CA THR A 26 2.13 3.76 -31.64
C THR A 26 3.20 3.35 -30.64
N GLY A 27 4.48 3.39 -31.03
CA GLY A 27 5.61 3.11 -30.14
C GLY A 27 5.65 4.06 -28.94
N ALA A 28 5.41 5.35 -29.15
CA ALA A 28 5.36 6.33 -28.06
C ALA A 28 4.21 6.06 -27.07
N VAL A 29 3.02 5.69 -27.55
CA VAL A 29 1.89 5.33 -26.68
C VAL A 29 2.18 4.03 -25.93
N CYS A 30 2.71 3.00 -26.61
CA CYS A 30 3.03 1.72 -25.99
C CYS A 30 4.06 1.86 -24.86
N LEU A 31 5.12 2.65 -25.08
CA LEU A 31 6.12 2.94 -24.05
C LEU A 31 5.52 3.69 -22.85
N ARG A 32 4.68 4.70 -23.11
CA ARG A 32 4.00 5.45 -22.04
C ARG A 32 3.11 4.55 -21.20
N THR A 33 2.35 3.68 -21.84
CA THR A 33 1.49 2.71 -21.14
C THR A 33 2.33 1.70 -20.36
N PHE A 34 3.45 1.23 -20.91
CA PHE A 34 4.36 0.30 -20.23
C PHE A 34 4.98 0.91 -18.98
N VAL A 35 5.50 2.13 -19.06
CA VAL A 35 6.08 2.84 -17.90
C VAL A 35 5.03 3.05 -16.81
N LYS A 36 3.81 3.42 -17.20
CA LYS A 36 2.69 3.56 -16.25
C LYS A 36 2.30 2.22 -15.63
N ALA A 37 2.22 1.16 -16.43
CA ALA A 37 1.91 -0.19 -15.95
C ALA A 37 2.98 -0.70 -14.98
N HIS A 38 4.25 -0.39 -15.21
CA HIS A 38 5.32 -0.77 -14.29
C HIS A 38 5.19 -0.06 -12.93
N THR A 39 4.89 1.24 -12.94
CA THR A 39 4.68 2.00 -11.71
C THR A 39 3.44 1.49 -10.96
N LEU A 40 2.35 1.26 -11.69
CA LEU A 40 1.11 0.71 -11.12
C LEU A 40 1.31 -0.69 -10.57
N SER A 41 2.05 -1.55 -11.27
CA SER A 41 2.37 -2.91 -10.81
C SER A 41 3.17 -2.87 -9.51
N THR A 42 4.12 -1.94 -9.38
CA THR A 42 4.93 -1.82 -8.16
C THR A 42 4.08 -1.35 -6.98
N GLN A 43 3.19 -0.37 -7.21
CA GLN A 43 2.25 0.10 -6.20
C GLN A 43 1.22 -0.98 -5.80
N ALA A 44 0.74 -1.75 -6.79
CA ALA A 44 -0.16 -2.88 -6.54
C ALA A 44 0.53 -3.94 -5.67
N THR A 45 1.79 -4.30 -5.96
CA THR A 45 2.55 -5.23 -5.14
C THR A 45 2.77 -4.72 -3.71
N GLU A 46 3.08 -3.42 -3.53
CA GLU A 46 3.21 -2.81 -2.18
C GLU A 46 1.89 -2.90 -1.42
N THR A 47 0.76 -2.65 -2.10
CA THR A 47 -0.58 -2.71 -1.50
C THR A 47 -0.99 -4.15 -1.17
N GLU A 48 -0.72 -5.11 -2.05
CA GLU A 48 -1.02 -6.53 -1.84
C GLU A 48 -0.22 -7.10 -0.67
N GLN A 49 1.06 -6.75 -0.55
CA GLN A 49 1.89 -7.16 0.58
C GLN A 49 1.39 -6.55 1.88
N ALA A 50 1.06 -5.25 1.88
CA ALA A 50 0.45 -4.59 3.02
C ALA A 50 -0.86 -5.27 3.43
N LEU A 51 -1.72 -5.59 2.46
CA LEU A 51 -3.01 -6.22 2.70
C LEU A 51 -2.84 -7.63 3.26
N SER A 52 -1.94 -8.44 2.70
CA SER A 52 -1.64 -9.77 3.22
C SER A 52 -1.19 -9.72 4.68
N ARG A 53 -0.37 -8.73 5.07
CA ARG A 53 0.04 -8.55 6.48
C ARG A 53 -1.10 -8.09 7.37
N LEU A 54 -1.97 -7.21 6.86
CA LEU A 54 -3.20 -6.80 7.54
C LEU A 54 -4.11 -8.01 7.79
N GLU A 55 -4.23 -8.91 6.81
CA GLU A 55 -5.00 -10.15 6.91
C GLU A 55 -4.37 -11.15 7.89
N ASP A 56 -3.04 -11.29 7.91
CA ASP A 56 -2.32 -12.11 8.91
C ASP A 56 -2.66 -11.63 10.33
N VAL A 57 -2.55 -10.32 10.57
CA VAL A 57 -2.88 -9.70 11.86
C VAL A 57 -4.37 -9.85 12.18
N ALA A 58 -5.26 -9.57 11.24
CA ALA A 58 -6.69 -9.76 11.44
C ALA A 58 -7.06 -11.23 11.72
N GLY A 59 -6.37 -12.16 11.06
CA GLY A 59 -6.50 -13.60 11.26
C GLY A 59 -6.10 -13.99 12.68
N LEU A 60 -4.96 -13.48 13.17
CA LEU A 60 -4.54 -13.66 14.56
C LEU A 60 -5.61 -13.13 15.54
N LEU A 61 -6.11 -11.92 15.32
CA LEU A 61 -7.21 -11.37 16.13
C LEU A 61 -8.48 -12.21 16.05
N ASN A 62 -8.72 -12.89 14.93
CA ASN A 62 -9.88 -13.78 14.77
C ASN A 62 -9.72 -15.09 15.56
N THR A 63 -8.49 -15.52 15.87
CA THR A 63 -8.24 -16.73 16.68
C THR A 63 -8.57 -16.55 18.16
N ILE A 64 -8.39 -15.34 18.70
CA ILE A 64 -8.71 -14.99 20.09
C ILE A 64 -10.22 -14.85 20.23
N ASP A 65 -10.86 -15.23 21.35
CA ASP A 65 -12.32 -15.06 21.47
C ASP A 65 -12.76 -13.61 21.71
N ALA A 66 -13.94 -13.21 21.22
CA ALA A 66 -14.42 -11.83 21.31
C ALA A 66 -14.54 -11.30 22.76
N ALA A 67 -14.77 -12.19 23.72
CA ALA A 67 -14.77 -11.88 25.15
C ALA A 67 -13.34 -11.64 25.68
N GLU A 68 -12.35 -12.38 25.16
CA GLU A 68 -10.94 -12.25 25.52
C GLU A 68 -10.25 -11.09 24.79
N LEU A 69 -10.76 -10.65 23.63
CA LEU A 69 -10.31 -9.41 22.99
C LEU A 69 -10.63 -8.15 23.82
N LYS A 70 -11.57 -8.24 24.77
CA LYS A 70 -11.80 -7.16 25.74
C LYS A 70 -10.71 -7.12 26.82
N ASP A 71 -10.04 -8.24 27.04
CA ASP A 71 -8.94 -8.35 27.99
C ASP A 71 -7.65 -7.89 27.31
N GLU A 72 -7.16 -6.72 27.72
CA GLU A 72 -5.93 -6.11 27.19
C GLU A 72 -4.72 -7.04 27.36
N LYS A 73 -4.71 -7.85 28.42
CA LYS A 73 -3.60 -8.74 28.74
C LYS A 73 -3.52 -9.89 27.74
N THR A 74 -4.63 -10.59 27.49
CA THR A 74 -4.68 -11.67 26.49
C THR A 74 -4.38 -11.16 25.08
N PHE A 75 -4.86 -9.96 24.74
CA PHE A 75 -4.55 -9.30 23.47
C PHE A 75 -3.04 -9.02 23.33
N SER A 76 -2.41 -8.43 24.35
CA SER A 76 -0.97 -8.14 24.35
C SER A 76 -0.11 -9.39 24.29
N GLU A 77 -0.42 -10.42 25.10
CA GLU A 77 0.34 -11.68 25.13
C GLU A 77 0.32 -12.40 23.78
N THR A 78 -0.84 -12.40 23.10
CA THR A 78 -0.98 -13.03 21.78
C THR A 78 -0.19 -12.27 20.71
N LEU A 79 -0.23 -10.93 20.74
CA LEU A 79 0.53 -10.11 19.80
C LEU A 79 2.04 -10.17 20.05
N GLU A 80 2.49 -10.17 21.31
CA GLU A 80 3.91 -10.29 21.65
C GLU A 80 4.48 -11.66 21.27
N SER A 81 3.67 -12.73 21.39
CA SER A 81 4.04 -14.09 20.97
C SER A 81 4.36 -14.16 19.47
N GLU A 82 3.50 -13.57 18.63
CA GLU A 82 3.67 -13.59 17.18
C GLU A 82 4.61 -12.46 16.68
N PHE A 83 4.65 -11.33 17.38
CA PHE A 83 5.39 -10.13 17.01
C PHE A 83 6.17 -9.55 18.20
N PRO A 84 7.36 -10.07 18.52
CA PRO A 84 8.14 -9.64 19.69
C PRO A 84 8.69 -8.21 19.63
N ALA A 85 8.59 -7.54 18.49
CA ALA A 85 9.02 -6.15 18.29
C ALA A 85 7.83 -5.17 18.16
N CYS A 86 6.61 -5.60 18.51
CA CYS A 86 5.44 -4.73 18.51
C CYS A 86 5.48 -3.74 19.68
N GLU A 87 4.95 -2.54 19.47
CA GLU A 87 4.72 -1.56 20.52
C GLU A 87 3.24 -1.52 20.85
N MET A 88 2.92 -1.74 22.13
CA MET A 88 1.56 -1.77 22.63
C MET A 88 1.26 -0.47 23.39
N ASP A 89 0.10 0.15 23.10
CA ASP A 89 -0.43 1.31 23.81
C ASP A 89 -1.90 1.02 24.18
N GLY A 90 -2.08 0.34 25.31
CA GLY A 90 -3.37 -0.18 25.74
C GLY A 90 -3.95 -1.18 24.74
N ARG A 91 -5.08 -0.82 24.13
CA ARG A 91 -5.76 -1.62 23.09
C ARG A 91 -5.38 -1.21 21.66
N ASN A 92 -4.31 -0.45 21.52
CA ASN A 92 -3.69 -0.16 20.24
C ASN A 92 -2.34 -0.87 20.17
N ALA A 93 -1.96 -1.29 18.97
CA ALA A 93 -0.69 -1.97 18.74
C ALA A 93 -0.05 -1.43 17.46
N VAL A 94 1.27 -1.36 17.45
CA VAL A 94 2.07 -0.95 16.29
C VAL A 94 3.09 -2.03 15.99
N ILE A 95 3.06 -2.55 14.78
CA ILE A 95 3.98 -3.59 14.31
C ILE A 95 4.86 -2.98 13.22
N TYR A 96 6.17 -3.14 13.35
CA TYR A 96 7.15 -2.53 12.46
C TYR A 96 7.72 -3.52 11.44
N TYR A 97 7.88 -3.06 10.20
CA TYR A 97 8.36 -3.85 9.08
C TYR A 97 9.46 -3.11 8.31
N ASP A 98 10.44 -3.87 7.81
CA ASP A 98 11.50 -3.36 6.93
C ASP A 98 11.00 -3.21 5.48
N THR A 99 11.88 -2.80 4.57
CA THR A 99 11.58 -2.65 3.12
C THR A 99 11.13 -3.96 2.44
N ASP A 100 11.40 -5.11 3.06
CA ASP A 100 11.08 -6.45 2.57
C ASP A 100 9.87 -7.06 3.30
N TRP A 101 9.09 -6.25 4.03
CA TRP A 101 7.93 -6.69 4.84
C TRP A 101 8.27 -7.80 5.84
N LYS A 102 9.47 -7.74 6.43
CA LYS A 102 9.87 -8.59 7.56
C LYS A 102 9.76 -7.80 8.85
N ALA A 103 9.27 -8.47 9.90
CA ALA A 103 9.16 -7.89 11.23
C ALA A 103 10.53 -7.39 11.69
N CYS A 104 10.60 -6.14 12.13
CA CYS A 104 11.84 -5.48 12.49
C CYS A 104 11.66 -4.55 13.70
N LEU A 105 12.77 -4.00 14.19
CA LEU A 105 12.77 -3.00 15.25
C LEU A 105 12.35 -1.62 14.70
N PRO A 106 11.71 -0.77 15.52
CA PRO A 106 11.24 0.56 15.12
C PRO A 106 12.32 1.45 14.47
N GLU A 107 13.58 1.28 14.88
CA GLU A 107 14.71 2.05 14.34
C GLU A 107 14.96 1.78 12.85
N LYS A 108 14.72 0.55 12.39
CA LYS A 108 14.91 0.11 10.99
C LYS A 108 13.61 0.07 10.20
N ALA A 109 12.51 0.46 10.82
CA ALA A 109 11.19 0.36 10.23
C ALA A 109 11.04 1.31 9.04
N PHE A 110 10.56 0.74 7.94
CA PHE A 110 10.14 1.47 6.73
C PHE A 110 8.62 1.42 6.56
N TYR A 111 7.99 0.35 7.03
CA TYR A 111 6.54 0.20 7.10
C TYR A 111 6.12 -0.03 8.54
N GLN A 112 4.89 0.38 8.88
CA GLN A 112 4.27 0.07 10.15
C GLN A 112 2.80 -0.31 9.95
N ILE A 113 2.32 -1.24 10.75
CA ILE A 113 0.91 -1.61 10.81
C ILE A 113 0.38 -1.17 12.17
N GLN A 114 -0.61 -0.28 12.17
CA GLN A 114 -1.26 0.22 13.36
C GLN A 114 -2.62 -0.43 13.54
N LEU A 115 -2.85 -0.99 14.72
CA LEU A 115 -4.11 -1.53 15.16
C LEU A 115 -4.75 -0.49 16.09
N GLN A 116 -5.93 -0.03 15.73
CA GLN A 116 -6.74 0.89 16.53
C GLN A 116 -8.06 0.23 16.89
N THR A 117 -8.32 0.10 18.18
CA THR A 117 -9.60 -0.43 18.66
C THR A 117 -10.57 0.73 18.86
N THR A 118 -11.71 0.67 18.17
CA THR A 118 -12.81 1.62 18.36
C THR A 118 -13.99 0.86 18.98
N ASP A 119 -14.16 0.96 20.29
CA ASP A 119 -15.40 0.47 20.89
C ASP A 119 -16.54 1.37 20.42
N LYS A 120 -17.53 0.78 19.75
CA LYS A 120 -18.84 1.39 19.63
C LYS A 120 -19.82 0.54 20.43
N GLU A 121 -20.70 1.26 21.11
CA GLU A 121 -21.80 0.80 21.97
C GLU A 121 -22.39 -0.57 21.60
N ASP A 122 -22.56 -1.40 22.64
CA ASP A 122 -23.15 -2.74 22.73
C ASP A 122 -22.61 -3.84 21.79
N SER A 123 -21.90 -4.78 22.40
CA SER A 123 -21.53 -6.11 21.89
C SER A 123 -20.67 -6.21 20.62
N MET A 124 -20.17 -5.10 20.05
CA MET A 124 -19.34 -5.13 18.83
C MET A 124 -17.98 -4.44 19.02
N CYS A 125 -16.90 -5.22 18.93
CA CYS A 125 -15.55 -4.69 18.88
C CYS A 125 -15.17 -4.39 17.42
N HIS A 126 -14.84 -3.12 17.13
CA HIS A 126 -14.32 -2.73 15.82
C HIS A 126 -12.81 -2.51 15.91
N PHE A 127 -12.05 -3.27 15.12
CA PHE A 127 -10.61 -3.08 14.95
C PHE A 127 -10.36 -2.45 13.58
N GLN A 128 -9.69 -1.31 13.57
CA GLN A 128 -9.15 -0.73 12.36
C GLN A 128 -7.65 -1.01 12.30
N ILE A 129 -7.24 -1.73 11.27
CA ILE A 129 -5.84 -2.06 11.02
C ILE A 129 -5.39 -1.22 9.82
N LYS A 130 -4.38 -0.37 10.00
CA LYS A 130 -3.88 0.54 8.97
C LYS A 130 -2.43 0.22 8.66
N ALA A 131 -2.10 0.04 7.38
CA ALA A 131 -0.71 -0.02 6.92
C ALA A 131 -0.24 1.39 6.55
N LEU A 132 0.84 1.84 7.16
CA LEU A 132 1.47 3.11 6.85
C LEU A 132 2.91 2.88 6.42
N ARG A 133 3.33 3.61 5.39
CA ARG A 133 4.72 3.74 4.99
C ARG A 133 5.34 4.91 5.72
N LEU A 134 6.44 4.66 6.41
CA LEU A 134 7.23 5.68 7.08
C LEU A 134 8.06 6.42 6.03
N ALA A 135 7.93 7.74 5.95
CA ALA A 135 8.82 8.53 5.12
C ALA A 135 10.23 8.48 5.71
N GLU A 136 11.17 7.92 4.96
CA GLU A 136 12.59 8.17 5.18
C GLU A 136 12.78 9.68 5.12
N GLY A 137 13.29 10.26 6.21
CA GLY A 137 13.48 11.70 6.32
C GLY A 137 14.29 12.24 5.15
N THR A 138 13.59 12.78 4.16
CA THR A 138 14.16 13.58 3.08
C THR A 138 13.43 14.90 3.11
N ALA A 139 14.21 15.95 3.35
CA ALA A 139 13.77 17.31 3.46
C ALA A 139 13.13 17.80 2.14
N ASN A 140 12.03 18.56 2.28
CA ASN A 140 11.41 19.53 1.34
C ASN A 140 10.63 18.89 0.16
N ILE A 141 9.41 19.31 -0.26
CA ILE A 141 8.81 20.65 -0.39
C ILE A 141 7.24 20.55 -0.32
N SER A 142 6.62 21.57 0.31
CA SER A 142 5.23 22.10 0.20
C SER A 142 4.02 21.19 0.48
N SER A 143 3.44 21.25 1.69
CA SER A 143 2.21 22.02 2.05
C SER A 143 0.93 21.58 1.31
N SER A 144 -0.05 20.96 1.98
CA SER A 144 -1.05 21.70 2.76
C SER A 144 -1.94 20.79 3.65
N LYS A 145 -1.96 21.13 4.96
CA LYS A 145 -2.98 21.02 6.04
C LYS A 145 -4.07 19.92 5.94
N SER A 146 -4.31 19.11 6.98
CA SER A 146 -4.80 19.53 8.31
C SER A 146 -4.65 18.45 9.40
N SER A 147 -4.54 18.91 10.66
CA SER A 147 -4.54 18.26 12.00
C SER A 147 -4.98 16.79 12.11
N GLU A 148 -4.32 15.93 12.88
CA GLU A 148 -4.16 15.96 14.36
C GLU A 148 -2.86 15.25 14.84
N LYS A 149 -2.29 15.71 15.97
CA LYS A 149 -1.15 15.10 16.69
C LYS A 149 -1.56 13.69 17.17
N GLN A 150 -0.70 12.66 17.15
CA GLN A 150 0.43 12.49 18.07
C GLN A 150 1.36 11.34 17.62
N SER A 151 2.67 11.57 17.73
CA SER A 151 3.79 10.62 17.58
C SER A 151 4.20 10.17 16.16
N GLY A 152 5.27 10.79 15.62
CA GLY A 152 6.47 9.98 15.41
C GLY A 152 7.04 9.66 14.03
N ARG A 153 6.50 10.09 12.87
CA ARG A 153 7.18 10.14 11.54
C ARG A 153 6.14 10.59 10.51
N ALA A 154 6.54 11.32 9.47
CA ALA A 154 5.60 11.54 8.35
C ALA A 154 5.29 10.18 7.74
N ALA A 155 4.04 9.72 7.83
CA ALA A 155 3.64 8.40 7.39
C ALA A 155 2.51 8.52 6.37
N SER A 156 2.65 7.85 5.22
CA SER A 156 1.61 7.80 4.19
C SER A 156 0.81 6.50 4.33
N GLU A 157 -0.50 6.59 4.45
CA GLU A 157 -1.39 5.43 4.46
C GLU A 157 -1.31 4.70 3.12
N ILE A 158 -1.05 3.39 3.16
CA ILE A 158 -1.05 2.50 1.99
C ILE A 158 -2.46 1.94 1.80
N THR A 159 -2.99 1.32 2.86
CA THR A 159 -4.30 0.65 2.86
C THR A 159 -4.77 0.43 4.29
N HIS A 160 -6.06 0.15 4.46
CA HIS A 160 -6.66 -0.16 5.75
C HIS A 160 -7.62 -1.35 5.65
N LEU A 161 -7.75 -2.10 6.74
CA LEU A 161 -8.67 -3.20 6.91
C LEU A 161 -9.51 -2.94 8.17
N THR A 162 -10.82 -3.08 8.05
CA THR A 162 -11.74 -2.99 9.19
C THR A 162 -12.25 -4.37 9.54
N LEU A 163 -11.92 -4.85 10.74
CA LEU A 163 -12.43 -6.08 11.31
C LEU A 163 -13.54 -5.74 12.30
N LYS A 164 -14.73 -6.34 12.12
CA LYS A 164 -15.87 -6.16 13.02
C LYS A 164 -16.21 -7.49 13.67
N ARG A 165 -16.23 -7.53 15.01
CA ARG A 165 -16.51 -8.77 15.74
C ARG A 165 -17.59 -8.58 16.78
N TYR A 166 -18.57 -9.46 16.73
CA TYR A 166 -19.58 -9.58 17.78
C TYR A 166 -18.99 -10.34 18.97
N ALA A 167 -19.09 -9.74 20.16
CA ALA A 167 -19.03 -10.48 21.42
C ALA A 167 -20.24 -11.41 21.42
N LYS A 168 -19.98 -12.71 21.28
CA LYS A 168 -21.03 -13.71 21.42
C LYS A 168 -21.34 -13.80 22.91
N ASP A 169 -22.56 -13.38 23.28
CA ASP A 169 -23.12 -13.59 24.62
C ASP A 169 -23.06 -15.07 25.06
#